data_AF-A0A3Q7EC98-F1
#
_entry.id   AF-A0A3Q7EC98-F1
#
_cell.length_a   1.000
_cell.length_b   1.000
_cell.length_c   1.000
_cell.angle_alpha   90.00
_cell.angle_beta   90.00
_cell.angle_gamma   90.00
#
_symmetry.space_group_name_H-M   'P 1'
#
loop_
_entity.id
_entity.type
_entity.pdbx_description
1 polymer ?
#
loop_
_entity_poly.entity_id
_entity_poly.type
_entity_poly.pdbx_seq_one_letter_code
_entity_poly.pdbx_strand_id
1 'polypeptide(L)' 'MTKVVDYPKKHSVEGVIEDQLKNFDRDFLKICQSKLFDVLIATNFLDDKRLEEVIIQEFADRIKGIQ' A
#
# COMPACT_ATOMS: atom_id res chain seq x y z
N MET A 1 8.48 -8.17 5.63
CA MET A 1 9.17 -7.20 6.50
C MET A 1 9.89 -6.10 5.72
N THR A 2 10.74 -6.38 4.73
CA THR A 2 11.48 -5.34 3.97
C THR A 2 10.58 -4.31 3.29
N LYS A 3 9.46 -4.75 2.71
CA LYS A 3 8.54 -3.89 1.96
C LYS A 3 7.89 -2.77 2.80
N VAL A 4 7.54 -3.04 4.06
CA VAL A 4 6.86 -2.04 4.92
C VAL A 4 7.80 -0.90 5.33
N VAL A 5 9.11 -1.15 5.38
CA VAL A 5 10.14 -0.14 5.70
C VAL A 5 10.43 0.77 4.48
N ASP A 6 10.17 0.30 3.27
CA ASP A 6 10.43 1.06 2.04
C ASP A 6 9.29 2.04 1.70
N TYR A 7 8.06 1.79 2.19
CA TYR A 7 6.91 2.66 1.92
C TYR A 7 7.07 4.09 2.50
N PRO A 8 7.47 4.29 3.78
CA PRO A 8 7.68 5.62 4.34
C PRO A 8 8.85 6.35 3.67
N LYS A 9 9.91 5.61 3.31
CA LYS A 9 11.11 6.19 2.67
C LYS A 9 10.80 6.81 1.33
N LYS A 10 9.89 6.23 0.55
CA LYS A 10 9.50 6.77 -0.76
C LYS A 10 8.50 7.92 -0.66
N HIS A 11 7.67 7.92 0.38
CA HIS A 11 6.70 8.98 0.68
C HIS A 11 7.32 10.21 1.36
N SER A 12 8.51 10.10 1.96
CA SER A 12 9.27 11.23 2.54
C SER A 12 10.20 11.96 1.55
N VAL A 13 10.31 11.52 0.29
CA VAL A 13 11.16 12.21 -0.70
C VAL A 13 10.40 13.41 -1.27
N GLU A 14 10.85 14.62 -0.96
CA GLU A 14 10.35 15.85 -1.60
C GLU A 14 10.63 15.81 -3.11
N GLY A 15 9.59 16.07 -3.92
CA GLY A 15 9.67 16.10 -5.38
C GLY A 15 9.10 14.86 -6.09
N VAL A 16 8.57 13.87 -5.37
CA VAL A 16 7.83 12.76 -6.00
C VAL A 16 6.43 13.21 -6.39
N ILE A 17 6.12 13.10 -7.68
CA ILE A 17 4.82 13.48 -8.26
C ILE A 17 3.76 12.49 -7.77
N GLU A 18 2.56 12.98 -7.42
CA GLU A 18 1.46 12.18 -6.85
C GLU A 18 1.09 10.94 -7.68
N ASP A 19 1.18 11.02 -9.01
CA ASP A 19 0.94 9.89 -9.91
C ASP A 19 2.04 8.81 -9.84
N GLN A 20 3.28 9.18 -9.53
CA GLN A 20 4.35 8.20 -9.31
C GLN A 20 4.16 7.45 -7.99
N LEU A 21 3.60 8.12 -6.98
CA LEU A 21 3.22 7.48 -5.71
C LEU A 21 2.06 6.51 -5.91
N LYS A 22 1.01 6.91 -6.63
CA LYS A 22 -0.13 6.02 -6.95
C LYS A 22 0.29 4.76 -7.74
N ASN A 23 1.17 4.91 -8.72
CA ASN A 23 1.69 3.77 -9.47
C ASN A 23 2.56 2.86 -8.59
N PHE A 24 3.39 3.44 -7.73
CA PHE A 24 4.16 2.68 -6.76
C PHE A 24 3.26 1.93 -5.77
N ASP A 25 2.21 2.56 -5.27
CA ASP A 25 1.24 1.95 -4.35
C ASP A 25 0.54 0.75 -5.00
N ARG A 26 0.11 0.91 -6.25
CA ARG A 26 -0.50 -0.18 -7.03
C ARG A 26 0.46 -1.35 -7.23
N ASP A 27 1.73 -1.08 -7.57
CA ASP A 27 2.75 -2.13 -7.72
C ASP A 27 3.15 -2.75 -6.38
N PHE A 28 3.12 -1.97 -5.30
CA PHE A 28 3.38 -2.44 -3.95
C PHE A 28 2.30 -3.42 -3.48
N LEU A 29 1.04 -3.14 -3.80
CA LEU A 29 -0.13 -3.91 -3.42
C LEU A 29 -0.48 -5.03 -4.41
N LYS A 30 0.23 -5.13 -5.54
CA LYS A 30 0.29 -6.29 -6.45
C LYS A 30 1.02 -7.49 -5.81
N ILE A 31 0.62 -7.85 -4.61
CA ILE A 31 1.09 -9.00 -3.84
C ILE A 31 -0.03 -10.03 -3.71
N CYS A 32 0.33 -11.29 -3.44
CA CYS A 32 -0.65 -12.34 -3.15
C CYS A 32 -1.54 -11.94 -1.97
N GLN A 33 -2.81 -12.34 -2.00
CA GLN A 33 -3.83 -11.97 -1.01
C GLN A 33 -3.42 -12.24 0.45
N SER A 34 -2.65 -13.31 0.70
CA SER A 34 -2.09 -13.60 2.03
C SER A 34 -1.15 -12.50 2.54
N LYS A 35 -0.29 -11.97 1.68
CA LYS A 35 0.64 -10.88 2.03
C LYS A 35 -0.08 -9.53 2.18
N LEU A 36 -1.24 -9.35 1.55
CA LEU A 36 -2.05 -8.14 1.71
C LEU A 36 -2.63 -8.03 3.12
N PHE A 37 -3.05 -9.16 3.71
CA PHE A 37 -3.46 -9.24 5.11
C PHE A 37 -2.31 -8.94 6.08
N ASP A 38 -1.11 -9.49 5.83
CA ASP A 38 0.06 -9.20 6.66
C ASP A 38 0.42 -7.71 6.63
N VAL A 39 0.26 -7.07 5.46
CA VAL A 39 0.49 -5.63 5.29
C VAL A 39 -0.57 -4.82 6.01
N LEU A 40 -1.86 -5.19 5.96
CA LEU A 40 -2.93 -4.53 6.73
C LEU A 40 -2.66 -4.51 8.23
N ILE A 41 -2.26 -5.66 8.79
CA ILE A 41 -1.94 -5.79 10.21
C ILE A 41 -0.73 -4.92 10.58
N ALA A 42 0.30 -4.91 9.73
CA ALA A 42 1.49 -4.08 9.94
C ALA A 42 1.17 -2.58 9.85
N THR A 43 0.30 -2.18 8.93
CA THR A 43 -0.13 -0.78 8.78
C THR A 43 -0.93 -0.31 9.97
N ASN A 44 -1.88 -1.12 10.46
CA ASN A 44 -2.63 -0.82 11.69
C ASN A 44 -1.71 -0.69 12.92
N PHE A 45 -0.59 -1.43 12.96
CA PHE A 45 0.40 -1.29 14.02
C PHE A 45 1.25 0.00 13.91
N LEU A 46 1.45 0.50 12.69
CA LEU A 46 2.25 1.71 12.42
C LEU A 46 1.43 3.02 12.43
N ASP A 47 0.10 2.94 12.59
CA ASP A 47 -0.86 4.06 12.57
C ASP A 47 -0.75 4.94 11.29
N ASP A 48 -0.38 4.32 10.16
CA ASP A 48 -0.31 5.00 8.87
C ASP A 48 -1.67 4.95 8.15
N LYS A 49 -2.51 5.96 8.44
CA LYS A 49 -3.86 6.08 7.88
C LYS A 49 -3.91 6.15 6.36
N ARG A 50 -2.87 6.69 5.71
CA ARG A 50 -2.82 6.76 4.24
C ARG A 50 -2.63 5.38 3.65
N LEU A 51 -1.69 4.61 4.19
CA LEU A 51 -1.47 3.24 3.73
C LEU A 51 -2.69 2.35 4.02
N GLU A 52 -3.42 2.59 5.11
CA GLU A 52 -4.65 1.88 5.44
C GLU A 52 -5.74 2.09 4.37
N GLU A 53 -6.00 3.33 3.98
CA GLU A 53 -6.99 3.67 2.94
C GLU A 53 -6.67 2.98 1.60
N VAL A 54 -5.40 3.00 1.19
CA VAL A 54 -4.96 2.38 -0.07
C VAL A 54 -5.12 0.85 -0.02
N ILE A 55 -4.83 0.20 1.11
CA ILE A 55 -5.03 -1.26 1.27
C ILE A 55 -6.50 -1.63 1.23
N ILE A 56 -7.37 -0.87 1.91
CA ILE A 56 -8.82 -1.12 1.92
C ILE A 56 -9.39 -0.98 0.51
N GLN A 57 -8.94 0.02 -0.25
CA GLN A 57 -9.37 0.23 -1.62
C GLN A 57 -8.95 -0.95 -2.53
N GLU A 58 -7.72 -1.43 -2.41
CA GLU A 58 -7.24 -2.59 -3.18
C GLU A 58 -8.02 -3.87 -2.80
N PHE A 59 -8.39 -4.05 -1.53
CA PHE A 59 -9.29 -5.13 -1.11
C PHE A 59 -10.66 -5.02 -1.79
N ALA A 60 -11.24 -3.82 -1.82
CA ALA A 60 -12.52 -3.57 -2.46
C ALA A 60 -12.47 -3.85 -3.97
N ASP A 61 -11.39 -3.44 -4.65
CA ASP A 61 -11.22 -3.63 -6.10
C ASP A 61 -11.03 -5.12 -6.45
N ARG A 62 -10.34 -5.89 -5.61
CA ARG A 62 -10.21 -7.35 -5.74
C ARG A 62 -11.54 -8.07 -5.52
N ILE A 63 -12.34 -7.66 -4.54
CA ILE A 63 -13.68 -8.22 -4.30
C ILE A 63 -14.60 -7.94 -5.49
N LYS A 64 -14.49 -6.75 -6.10
CA LYS A 64 -15.24 -6.39 -7.31
C LYS A 64 -14.72 -7.06 -8.59
N GLY A 65 -13.57 -7.73 -8.55
CA GLY A 65 -12.96 -8.37 -9.71
C GLY A 65 -12.40 -7.39 -10.75
N ILE A 66 -12.05 -6.16 -10.35
CA ILE A 66 -11.57 -5.08 -11.25
C ILE A 66 -10.03 -5.18 -11.47
N GLN A 67 -9.42 -6.34 -11.24
CA GLN A 67 -7.96 -6.53 -11.29
C GLN A 67 -7.42 -6.60 -12.72
#